data_AF-A0A8B2NIX3-F1
#
_entry.id   AF-A0A8B2NIX3-F1
#
_cell.length_a   1.000
_cell.length_b   1.000
_cell.length_c   1.000
_cell.angle_alpha   90.00
_cell.angle_beta   90.00
_cell.angle_gamma   90.00
#
_symmetry.space_group_name_H-M   'P 1'
#
loop_
_entity.id
_entity.type
_entity.pdbx_description
1 polymer ?
#
loop_
_entity_poly.entity_id
_entity_poly.type
_entity_poly.pdbx_seq_one_letter_code
_entity_poly.pdbx_strand_id
1 'polypeptide(L)'
;MVAAVPITLHLDSAVIVALTNDTGDLGMSLDAYLTELITRHERPIRGTEIDHADLIASFILLALRVRDEGRFDEDFILTVFRTAVSAPRMRAAYERAIGGDAYAPNLPGKILLNMSLGWHIRNAVGASPKRDATGTELRRRVTGEAIDAYTLLERARLPIIA
;
A
#
# COMPACT_ATOMS: atom_id res chain seq x y z
N MET A 1 15.96 25.23 -10.86
CA MET A 1 16.41 24.39 -9.73
C MET A 1 15.22 23.55 -9.33
N VAL A 2 15.27 22.23 -9.54
CA VAL A 2 14.22 21.34 -9.02
C VAL A 2 14.48 21.18 -7.53
N ALA A 3 13.49 21.45 -6.69
CA ALA A 3 13.62 21.31 -5.25
C ALA A 3 13.73 19.82 -4.90
N ALA A 4 14.63 19.47 -3.98
CA ALA A 4 14.67 18.14 -3.40
C ALA A 4 13.36 17.90 -2.63
N VAL A 5 12.64 16.83 -2.95
CA VAL A 5 11.40 16.45 -2.26
C VAL A 5 11.73 15.33 -1.28
N PRO A 6 11.56 15.53 0.03
CA PRO A 6 11.79 14.47 0.99
C PRO A 6 10.72 13.39 0.81
N ILE A 7 11.16 12.14 0.66
CA ILE A 7 10.29 10.96 0.60
C ILE A 7 10.55 10.07 1.83
N THR A 8 9.49 9.49 2.39
CA THR A 8 9.60 8.48 3.44
C THR A 8 9.40 7.11 2.83
N LEU A 9 10.38 6.23 2.96
CA LEU A 9 10.34 4.86 2.45
C LEU A 9 10.22 3.89 3.63
N HIS A 10 9.27 2.96 3.54
CA HIS A 10 9.18 1.83 4.46
C HIS A 10 9.84 0.63 3.79
N LEU A 11 11.03 0.29 4.28
CA LEU A 11 11.83 -0.83 3.78
C LEU A 11 11.92 -1.92 4.85
N ASP A 12 12.06 -3.17 4.42
CA ASP A 12 12.39 -4.27 5.33
C ASP A 12 13.72 -3.97 6.03
N SER A 13 13.84 -4.33 7.32
CA SER A 13 15.05 -4.06 8.09
C SER A 13 16.29 -4.73 7.50
N ALA A 14 16.16 -5.90 6.90
CA ALA A 14 17.28 -6.56 6.21
C ALA A 14 17.72 -5.77 4.97
N VAL A 15 16.78 -5.13 4.27
CA VAL A 15 17.07 -4.27 3.12
C VAL A 15 17.76 -2.99 3.59
N ILE A 16 17.31 -2.38 4.69
CA ILE A 16 17.99 -1.20 5.28
C ILE A 16 19.44 -1.54 5.66
N VAL A 17 19.64 -2.70 6.31
CA VAL A 17 20.99 -3.17 6.69
C VAL A 17 21.86 -3.41 5.45
N ALA A 18 21.35 -4.09 4.43
CA ALA A 18 22.08 -4.32 3.20
C ALA A 18 22.48 -3.01 2.50
N LEU A 19 21.53 -2.08 2.31
CA LEU A 19 21.79 -0.78 1.71
C LEU A 19 22.81 0.04 2.50
N THR A 20 22.76 -0.03 3.83
CA THR A 20 23.72 0.68 4.69
C THR A 20 25.12 0.08 4.59
N ASN A 21 25.25 -1.25 4.51
CA ASN A 21 26.54 -1.90 4.32
C ASN A 21 27.15 -1.53 2.95
N ASP A 22 26.36 -1.58 1.89
CA ASP A 22 26.80 -1.19 0.54
C ASP A 22 27.29 0.26 0.48
N THR A 23 26.64 1.17 1.23
CA THR A 23 27.08 2.58 1.30
C THR A 23 28.44 2.74 1.98
N GLY A 24 28.73 1.90 2.98
CA GLY A 24 30.02 1.87 3.67
C GLY A 24 31.16 1.45 2.75
N ASP A 25 30.94 0.42 1.93
CA ASP A 25 31.93 -0.08 0.96
C ASP A 25 32.22 0.92 -0.17
N LEU A 26 31.24 1.77 -0.51
CA LEU A 26 31.34 2.76 -1.57
C LEU A 26 31.70 4.18 -1.08
N GLY A 27 31.77 4.40 0.24
CA GLY A 27 32.02 5.72 0.84
C GLY A 27 30.95 6.76 0.53
N MET A 28 29.71 6.33 0.26
CA MET A 28 28.58 7.19 -0.07
C MET A 28 27.64 7.37 1.12
N SER A 29 26.86 8.45 1.14
CA SER A 29 25.73 8.56 2.04
C SER A 29 24.54 7.73 1.50
N LEU A 30 23.67 7.27 2.40
CA LEU A 30 22.52 6.43 2.02
C LEU A 30 21.57 7.14 1.03
N ASP A 31 21.37 8.45 1.17
CA ASP A 31 20.56 9.26 0.25
C ASP A 31 21.18 9.36 -1.14
N ALA A 32 22.51 9.55 -1.24
CA ALA A 32 23.22 9.58 -2.51
C ALA A 32 23.20 8.20 -3.18
N TYR A 33 23.38 7.13 -2.41
CA TYR A 33 23.31 5.76 -2.92
C TYR A 33 21.91 5.38 -3.39
N LEU A 34 20.86 5.73 -2.63
CA LEU A 34 19.48 5.51 -3.04
C LEU A 34 19.12 6.30 -4.29
N THR A 35 19.58 7.55 -4.40
CA THR A 35 19.38 8.37 -5.60
C THR A 35 20.05 7.71 -6.80
N GLU A 36 21.32 7.32 -6.69
CA GLU A 36 22.06 6.64 -7.76
C GLU A 36 21.42 5.29 -8.13
N LEU A 37 20.96 4.52 -7.14
CA LEU A 37 20.31 3.23 -7.36
C LEU A 37 18.99 3.40 -8.11
N ILE A 38 18.17 4.39 -7.71
CA ILE A 38 16.94 4.77 -8.40
C ILE A 38 17.27 5.23 -9.82
N THR A 39 18.16 6.20 -10.00
CA THR A 39 18.55 6.74 -11.31
C THR A 39 19.15 5.68 -12.24
N ARG A 40 19.95 4.74 -11.72
CA ARG A 40 20.52 3.63 -12.51
C ARG A 40 19.46 2.62 -12.95
N HIS A 41 18.38 2.48 -12.18
CA HIS A 41 17.25 1.61 -12.49
C HIS A 41 16.09 2.36 -13.17
N GLU A 42 16.18 3.68 -13.34
CA GLU A 42 15.32 4.48 -14.21
C GLU A 42 15.58 4.09 -15.67
N ARG A 43 15.01 2.95 -16.10
CA ARG A 43 14.59 2.82 -17.49
C ARG A 43 13.48 3.85 -17.72
N PRO A 44 13.36 4.46 -18.91
CA PRO A 44 12.20 5.30 -19.21
C PRO A 44 10.95 4.44 -18.98
N ILE A 45 10.18 4.77 -17.95
CA ILE A 45 9.02 4.02 -17.50
C ILE A 45 7.88 4.27 -18.49
N ARG A 46 7.98 3.69 -19.68
CA ARG A 46 6.87 3.64 -20.63
C ARG A 46 6.09 2.35 -20.42
N GLY A 47 4.98 2.47 -19.69
CA GLY A 47 3.90 1.47 -19.71
C GLY A 47 3.31 1.05 -18.36
N THR A 48 4.02 1.24 -17.24
CA THR A 48 3.62 0.66 -15.93
C THR A 48 3.31 1.68 -14.84
N GLU A 49 3.88 2.89 -14.87
CA GLU A 49 3.67 3.91 -13.81
C GLU A 49 2.26 4.50 -13.82
N ILE A 50 1.68 4.69 -15.02
CA ILE A 50 0.32 5.22 -15.17
C ILE A 50 -0.68 4.25 -14.49
N ASP A 51 -0.43 2.94 -14.55
CA ASP A 51 -1.36 1.93 -14.01
C ASP A 51 -1.37 1.89 -12.48
N HIS A 52 -0.23 2.08 -11.80
CA HIS A 52 -0.18 1.98 -10.32
C HIS A 52 -0.80 3.19 -9.62
N ALA A 53 -0.51 4.41 -10.09
CA ALA A 53 -1.12 5.62 -9.53
C ALA A 53 -2.63 5.65 -9.80
N ASP A 54 -3.05 5.29 -11.01
CA ASP A 54 -4.46 5.20 -11.38
C ASP A 54 -5.17 4.08 -10.61
N LEU A 55 -4.49 2.95 -10.35
CA LEU A 55 -5.02 1.87 -9.52
C LEU A 55 -5.23 2.32 -8.07
N ILE A 56 -4.24 2.98 -7.47
CA ILE A 56 -4.36 3.54 -6.11
C ILE A 56 -5.51 4.55 -6.05
N ALA A 57 -5.60 5.47 -7.01
CA ALA A 57 -6.70 6.42 -7.11
C ALA A 57 -8.06 5.72 -7.26
N SER A 58 -8.13 4.67 -8.06
CA SER A 58 -9.34 3.85 -8.24
C SER A 58 -9.76 3.16 -6.93
N PHE A 59 -8.81 2.63 -6.16
CA PHE A 59 -9.08 2.05 -4.84
C PHE A 59 -9.51 3.10 -3.81
N ILE A 60 -8.94 4.30 -3.83
CA ILE A 60 -9.36 5.43 -2.99
C ILE A 60 -10.81 5.83 -3.29
N LEU A 61 -11.13 6.04 -4.57
CA LEU A 61 -12.49 6.40 -5.00
C LEU A 61 -13.49 5.30 -4.66
N LEU A 62 -13.09 4.03 -4.84
CA LEU A 62 -13.92 2.89 -4.44
C LEU A 62 -14.14 2.86 -2.93
N ALA A 63 -13.11 3.08 -2.13
CA ALA A 63 -13.22 3.13 -0.67
C ALA A 63 -14.18 4.22 -0.21
N LEU A 64 -14.07 5.43 -0.74
CA LEU A 64 -15.00 6.53 -0.45
C LEU A 64 -16.44 6.12 -0.78
N ARG A 65 -16.67 5.56 -1.97
CA ARG A 65 -17.98 5.08 -2.39
C ARG A 65 -18.54 4.00 -1.47
N VAL A 66 -17.77 2.95 -1.16
CA VAL A 66 -18.21 1.84 -0.29
C VAL A 66 -18.56 2.35 1.11
N ARG A 67 -17.81 3.34 1.63
CA ARG A 67 -18.13 4.02 2.89
C ARG A 67 -19.46 4.77 2.78
N ASP A 68 -19.64 5.56 1.72
CA ASP A 68 -20.84 6.40 1.51
C ASP A 68 -22.10 5.56 1.26
N GLU A 69 -21.94 4.32 0.76
CA GLU A 69 -22.97 3.28 0.70
C GLU A 69 -23.31 2.66 2.07
N GLY A 70 -22.68 3.12 3.15
CA GLY A 70 -22.93 2.64 4.52
C GLY A 70 -22.26 1.31 4.88
N ARG A 71 -21.36 0.80 4.02
CA ARG A 71 -20.73 -0.53 4.17
C ARG A 71 -19.41 -0.49 4.94
N PHE A 72 -19.27 0.46 5.87
CA PHE A 72 -18.08 0.56 6.72
C PHE A 72 -18.22 -0.31 7.97
N ASP A 73 -17.30 -1.28 8.12
CA ASP A 73 -17.14 -2.15 9.27
C ASP A 73 -15.65 -2.34 9.62
N GLU A 74 -15.34 -3.25 10.55
CA GLU A 74 -13.94 -3.51 10.94
C GLU A 74 -13.10 -4.18 9.84
N ASP A 75 -13.76 -4.83 8.88
CA ASP A 75 -13.16 -5.54 7.75
C ASP A 75 -13.13 -4.70 6.47
N PHE A 76 -13.27 -3.38 6.61
CA PHE A 76 -13.49 -2.48 5.49
C PHE A 76 -12.45 -2.60 4.38
N ILE A 77 -11.17 -2.81 4.71
CA ILE A 77 -10.13 -3.05 3.71
C ILE A 77 -10.46 -4.29 2.87
N LEU A 78 -10.85 -5.40 3.49
CA LEU A 78 -11.26 -6.61 2.75
C LEU A 78 -12.51 -6.34 1.90
N THR A 79 -13.48 -5.60 2.42
CA THR A 79 -14.68 -5.21 1.68
C THR A 79 -14.35 -4.42 0.41
N VAL A 80 -13.39 -3.48 0.47
CA VAL A 80 -12.92 -2.74 -0.70
C VAL A 80 -12.21 -3.66 -1.69
N PHE A 81 -11.31 -4.54 -1.23
CA PHE A 81 -10.62 -5.50 -2.09
C PHE A 81 -11.60 -6.42 -2.82
N ARG A 82 -12.55 -7.04 -2.11
CA ARG A 82 -13.60 -7.89 -2.70
C ARG A 82 -14.42 -7.13 -3.73
N THR A 83 -14.77 -5.87 -3.44
CA THR A 83 -15.52 -5.03 -4.38
C THR A 83 -14.68 -4.69 -5.62
N ALA A 84 -13.39 -4.40 -5.46
CA ALA A 84 -12.48 -4.11 -6.56
C ALA A 84 -12.31 -5.32 -7.50
N VAL A 85 -12.03 -6.51 -6.97
CA VAL A 85 -11.79 -7.71 -7.79
C VAL A 85 -13.07 -8.30 -8.39
N SER A 86 -14.24 -7.92 -7.87
CA SER A 86 -15.53 -8.24 -8.49
C SER A 86 -15.80 -7.41 -9.76
N ALA A 87 -15.14 -6.27 -9.93
CA ALA A 87 -15.26 -5.42 -11.11
C ALA A 87 -14.22 -5.82 -12.17
N PRO A 88 -14.60 -6.33 -13.36
CA PRO A 88 -13.65 -6.91 -14.32
C PRO A 88 -12.48 -6.00 -14.70
N ARG A 89 -12.73 -4.69 -14.88
CA ARG A 89 -11.69 -3.72 -15.23
C ARG A 89 -10.68 -3.49 -14.11
N MET A 90 -11.16 -3.36 -12.87
CA MET A 90 -10.29 -3.16 -11.71
C MET A 90 -9.51 -4.43 -11.38
N ARG A 91 -10.14 -5.61 -11.49
CA ARG A 91 -9.45 -6.89 -11.37
C ARG A 91 -8.28 -6.99 -12.35
N ALA A 92 -8.53 -6.71 -13.64
CA ALA A 92 -7.49 -6.79 -14.65
C ALA A 92 -6.31 -5.82 -14.40
N ALA A 93 -6.59 -4.60 -13.91
CA ALA A 93 -5.55 -3.65 -13.54
C ALA A 93 -4.75 -4.12 -12.32
N TYR A 94 -5.43 -4.63 -11.29
CA TYR A 94 -4.78 -5.19 -10.10
C TYR A 94 -3.92 -6.42 -10.44
N GLU A 95 -4.44 -7.36 -11.23
CA GLU A 95 -3.72 -8.57 -11.67
C GLU A 95 -2.48 -8.23 -12.51
N ARG A 96 -2.58 -7.21 -13.38
CA ARG A 96 -1.43 -6.69 -14.12
C ARG A 96 -0.37 -6.11 -13.18
N ALA A 97 -0.79 -5.34 -12.18
CA ALA A 97 0.10 -4.71 -11.20
C ALA A 97 0.83 -5.73 -10.31
N ILE A 98 0.15 -6.81 -9.91
CA ILE A 98 0.76 -7.86 -9.06
C ILE A 98 1.49 -8.95 -9.88
N GLY A 99 1.36 -8.93 -11.21
CA GLY A 99 2.00 -9.88 -12.12
C GLY A 99 1.36 -11.27 -12.15
N GLY A 100 0.06 -11.39 -11.88
CA GLY A 100 -0.61 -12.69 -11.87
C GLY A 100 -2.06 -12.63 -11.37
N ASP A 101 -2.67 -13.82 -11.18
CA ASP A 101 -4.05 -13.95 -10.72
C ASP A 101 -4.25 -13.34 -9.32
N ALA A 102 -5.38 -12.63 -9.14
CA ALA A 102 -5.67 -11.90 -7.91
C ALA A 102 -5.73 -12.80 -6.67
N TYR A 103 -6.05 -14.07 -6.82
CA TYR A 103 -6.20 -15.05 -5.74
C TYR A 103 -4.99 -15.99 -5.60
N ALA A 104 -4.00 -15.89 -6.49
CA ALA A 104 -2.76 -16.65 -6.38
C ALA A 104 -1.97 -16.23 -5.13
N PRO A 105 -1.55 -17.18 -4.28
CA PRO A 105 -0.72 -16.86 -3.12
C PRO A 105 0.70 -16.47 -3.54
N ASN A 106 1.40 -15.73 -2.68
CA ASN A 106 2.84 -15.48 -2.78
C ASN A 106 3.33 -14.78 -4.07
N LEU A 107 2.47 -13.99 -4.73
CA LEU A 107 2.94 -13.12 -5.83
C LEU A 107 3.82 -11.99 -5.27
N PRO A 108 5.06 -11.80 -5.76
CA PRO A 108 5.97 -10.76 -5.26
C PRO A 108 5.36 -9.36 -5.31
N GLY A 109 4.57 -9.06 -6.35
CA GLY A 109 3.90 -7.76 -6.53
C GLY A 109 2.80 -7.45 -5.50
N LYS A 110 2.25 -8.46 -4.81
CA LYS A 110 1.17 -8.26 -3.84
C LYS A 110 1.63 -7.57 -2.56
N ILE A 111 2.84 -7.86 -2.07
CA ILE A 111 3.25 -7.50 -0.71
C ILE A 111 3.26 -5.97 -0.53
N LEU A 112 4.00 -5.26 -1.39
CA LEU A 112 4.13 -3.82 -1.31
C LEU A 112 2.86 -3.10 -1.76
N LEU A 113 2.22 -3.58 -2.83
CA LEU A 113 1.00 -2.97 -3.35
C LEU A 113 -0.14 -3.05 -2.33
N ASN A 114 -0.40 -4.21 -1.72
CA ASN A 114 -1.50 -4.37 -0.77
C ASN A 114 -1.29 -3.56 0.51
N MET A 115 -0.03 -3.42 0.95
CA MET A 115 0.30 -2.53 2.06
C MET A 115 0.00 -1.07 1.72
N SER A 116 0.43 -0.60 0.54
CA SER A 116 0.13 0.75 0.05
C SER A 116 -1.38 1.00 -0.08
N LEU A 117 -2.10 0.08 -0.73
CA LEU A 117 -3.56 0.17 -0.89
C LEU A 117 -4.27 0.21 0.46
N GLY A 118 -3.91 -0.66 1.41
CA GLY A 118 -4.49 -0.65 2.76
C GLY A 118 -4.31 0.69 3.48
N TRP A 119 -3.12 1.31 3.36
CA TRP A 119 -2.84 2.63 3.93
C TRP A 119 -3.69 3.72 3.27
N HIS A 120 -3.77 3.75 1.93
CA HIS A 120 -4.53 4.74 1.18
C HIS A 120 -6.04 4.62 1.43
N ILE A 121 -6.58 3.40 1.48
CA ILE A 121 -7.98 3.13 1.80
C ILE A 121 -8.32 3.71 3.17
N ARG A 122 -7.54 3.37 4.20
CA ARG A 122 -7.75 3.84 5.58
C ARG A 122 -7.78 5.36 5.67
N ASN A 123 -6.78 6.01 5.08
CA ASN A 123 -6.64 7.45 5.14
C ASN A 123 -7.75 8.17 4.38
N ALA A 124 -8.13 7.66 3.20
CA ALA A 124 -9.22 8.23 2.40
C ALA A 124 -10.55 8.26 3.15
N VAL A 125 -10.84 7.21 3.94
CA VAL A 125 -12.10 7.14 4.70
C VAL A 125 -12.01 7.76 6.09
N GLY A 126 -10.86 8.31 6.48
CA GLY A 126 -10.65 8.89 7.81
C GLY A 126 -10.86 7.85 8.92
N ALA A 127 -10.37 6.63 8.74
CA ALA A 127 -10.47 5.57 9.74
C ALA A 127 -9.20 5.47 10.58
N SER A 128 -9.36 4.93 11.80
CA SER A 128 -8.26 4.57 12.68
C SER A 128 -8.04 3.06 12.66
N PRO A 129 -6.80 2.57 12.87
CA PRO A 129 -6.57 1.17 13.19
C PRO A 129 -7.27 0.80 14.50
N LYS A 130 -8.00 -0.31 14.51
CA LYS A 130 -8.50 -0.92 15.73
C LYS A 130 -7.30 -1.41 16.53
N ARG A 131 -7.25 -1.09 17.82
CA ARG A 131 -6.16 -1.48 18.72
C ARG A 131 -6.64 -2.40 19.82
N ASP A 132 -5.77 -3.29 20.28
CA ASP A 132 -6.01 -4.09 21.49
C ASP A 132 -5.79 -3.28 22.77
N ALA A 133 -5.97 -3.93 23.93
CA ALA A 133 -5.77 -3.30 25.23
C ALA A 133 -4.33 -2.81 25.49
N THR A 134 -3.35 -3.29 24.72
CA THR A 134 -1.94 -2.86 24.80
C THR A 134 -1.62 -1.71 23.85
N GLY A 135 -2.58 -1.28 23.02
CA GLY A 135 -2.39 -0.28 21.98
C GLY A 135 -1.81 -0.84 20.68
N THR A 136 -1.69 -2.16 20.54
CA THR A 136 -1.18 -2.80 19.33
C THR A 136 -2.27 -2.87 18.26
N GLU A 137 -1.92 -2.58 17.00
CA GLU A 137 -2.87 -2.65 15.89
C GLU A 137 -3.33 -4.09 15.64
N LEU A 138 -4.64 -4.29 15.62
CA LEU A 138 -5.22 -5.58 15.31
C LEU A 138 -5.16 -5.81 13.80
N ARG A 139 -4.65 -6.99 13.41
CA ARG A 139 -4.61 -7.44 12.03
C ARG A 139 -5.37 -8.75 11.89
N ARG A 140 -6.05 -8.92 10.76
CA ARG A 140 -6.72 -10.16 10.38
C ARG A 140 -5.96 -10.82 9.24
N ARG A 141 -5.81 -12.15 9.30
CA ARG A 141 -5.35 -12.99 8.20
C ARG A 141 -6.55 -13.71 7.60
N VAL A 142 -6.59 -13.81 6.29
CA VAL A 142 -7.63 -14.50 5.53
C VAL A 142 -6.98 -15.36 4.45
N THR A 143 -7.66 -16.42 4.03
CA THR A 143 -7.20 -17.34 2.99
C THR A 143 -8.15 -17.31 1.81
N GLY A 144 -7.65 -17.54 0.60
CA GLY A 144 -8.46 -17.55 -0.61
C GLY A 144 -9.02 -16.18 -1.02
N GLU A 145 -8.41 -15.09 -0.53
CA GLU A 145 -8.82 -13.72 -0.81
C GLU A 145 -7.74 -12.99 -1.62
N ALA A 146 -8.10 -11.85 -2.23
CA ALA A 146 -7.15 -11.06 -3.02
C ALA A 146 -6.02 -10.43 -2.17
N ILE A 147 -6.26 -10.30 -0.86
CA ILE A 147 -5.34 -9.82 0.17
C ILE A 147 -5.31 -10.84 1.31
N ASP A 148 -4.13 -11.27 1.73
CA ASP A 148 -3.98 -12.36 2.73
C ASP A 148 -3.97 -11.84 4.18
N ALA A 149 -3.67 -10.55 4.38
CA ALA A 149 -3.67 -9.92 5.69
C ALA A 149 -3.91 -8.42 5.62
N TYR A 150 -4.68 -7.87 6.55
CA TYR A 150 -4.99 -6.44 6.63
C TYR A 150 -5.22 -5.99 8.07
N THR A 151 -5.13 -4.68 8.29
CA THR A 151 -5.42 -4.04 9.59
C THR A 151 -6.92 -3.88 9.77
N LEU A 152 -7.44 -4.24 10.94
CA LEU A 152 -8.84 -3.98 11.29
C LEU A 152 -9.03 -2.48 11.52
N LEU A 153 -10.14 -1.95 11.03
CA LEU A 153 -10.42 -0.51 11.12
C LEU A 153 -11.53 -0.22 12.12
N GLU A 154 -11.50 0.99 12.65
CA GLU A 154 -12.60 1.60 13.37
C GLU A 154 -12.82 3.01 12.84
N ARG A 155 -14.03 3.54 12.99
CA ARG A 155 -14.29 4.93 12.62
C ARG A 155 -13.40 5.82 13.47
N ALA A 156 -12.69 6.77 12.86
CA ALA A 156 -11.92 7.70 13.66
C ALA A 156 -12.88 8.45 14.59
N ARG A 157 -12.61 8.39 15.89
CA ARG A 157 -13.06 9.44 16.78
C ARG A 157 -12.29 10.68 16.36
N LEU A 158 -12.95 11.61 15.68
CA LEU A 158 -12.43 12.98 15.63
C LEU A 158 -12.13 13.38 17.09
N PRO A 159 -10.95 13.96 17.39
CA PRO A 159 -10.77 14.59 18.69
C PRO A 159 -11.91 15.60 18.81
N ILE A 160 -12.71 15.48 19.88
CA ILE A 160 -13.57 16.58 20.30
C ILE A 160 -12.58 17.68 20.67
N ILE A 161 -12.42 18.67 19.78
CA ILE A 161 -11.75 19.90 20.14
C ILE A 161 -12.75 20.61 21.08
N ALA A 162 -12.51 20.48 22.38
CA ALA A 162 -13.21 21.22 23.42
C ALA A 162 -12.63 22.63 23.53
#